data_AF-Q8U2Y0-F1
#
_entry.id   AF-Q8U2Y0-F1
#
_cell.length_a   1.000
_cell.length_b   1.000
_cell.length_c   1.000
_cell.angle_alpha   90.00
_cell.angle_beta   90.00
_cell.angle_gamma   90.00
#
_symmetry.space_group_name_H-M   'P 1'
#
loop_
_entity.id
_entity.type
_entity.pdbx_description
1 polymer ?
#
loop_
_entity_poly.entity_id
_entity_poly.type
_entity_poly.pdbx_seq_one_letter_code
_entity_poly.pdbx_strand_id
1 'polypeptide(L)'
;MALAIAIGSATAGVLTARLGYRVSFAILALIIGLSSLISTTLPETLGERSSEKGVNSWRLLGEFKYNVFTGLWLIFFLYLALGIMVGGLASSLVKEELVDERSARMITGIGFGLSSIVASVFFFIHGKMMLKAGPQKVAAYSSIISFSAFLLGIVVRTPGVQLGTLGAFGIALSGLMLASTLLVTEVPKEVRGTSVGL
;
A
#
# COMPACT_ATOMS: atom_id res chain seq x y z
N MET A 1 -0.03 -11.16 -0.55
CA MET A 1 -0.48 -9.82 -1.00
C MET A 1 0.57 -9.09 -1.84
N ALA A 2 1.77 -8.82 -1.32
CA ALA A 2 2.74 -7.98 -2.03
C ALA A 2 3.21 -8.52 -3.40
N LEU A 3 3.30 -9.85 -3.58
CA LEU A 3 3.53 -10.48 -4.89
C LEU A 3 2.39 -10.24 -5.89
N ALA A 4 1.13 -10.26 -5.42
CA ALA A 4 -0.03 -9.99 -6.25
C ALA A 4 -0.10 -8.51 -6.67
N ILE A 5 0.31 -7.60 -5.79
CA ILE A 5 0.42 -6.16 -6.09
C ILE A 5 1.55 -5.92 -7.10
N ALA A 6 2.70 -6.59 -6.94
CA ALA A 6 3.82 -6.50 -7.88
C ALA A 6 3.43 -6.97 -9.29
N ILE A 7 2.87 -8.19 -9.38
CA ILE A 7 2.43 -8.78 -10.64
C ILE A 7 1.29 -7.93 -11.22
N GLY A 8 0.30 -7.57 -10.42
CA GLY A 8 -0.84 -6.77 -10.84
C GLY A 8 -0.44 -5.39 -11.37
N SER A 9 0.44 -4.67 -10.68
CA SER A 9 0.89 -3.33 -11.09
C SER A 9 1.74 -3.36 -12.37
N ALA A 10 2.68 -4.31 -12.45
CA ALA A 10 3.52 -4.47 -13.64
C ALA A 10 2.69 -4.91 -14.85
N THR A 11 1.80 -5.88 -14.68
CA THR A 11 0.93 -6.38 -15.77
C THR A 11 -0.11 -5.34 -16.18
N ALA A 12 -0.73 -4.61 -15.24
CA ALA A 12 -1.70 -3.56 -15.56
C ALA A 12 -1.07 -2.41 -16.37
N GLY A 13 0.14 -1.97 -16.02
CA GLY A 13 0.86 -0.95 -16.79
C GLY A 13 1.17 -1.41 -18.23
N VAL A 14 1.60 -2.67 -18.40
CA VAL A 14 1.88 -3.25 -19.72
C VAL A 14 0.60 -3.48 -20.53
N LEU A 15 -0.45 -4.01 -19.91
CA LEU A 15 -1.75 -4.29 -20.54
C LEU A 15 -2.43 -3.00 -21.00
N THR A 16 -2.48 -1.97 -20.16
CA THR A 16 -3.06 -0.67 -20.53
C THR A 16 -2.26 0.02 -21.64
N ALA A 17 -0.93 -0.09 -21.64
CA ALA A 17 -0.08 0.45 -22.69
C ALA A 17 -0.13 -0.31 -24.02
N ARG A 18 -0.57 -1.59 -24.04
CA ARG A 18 -0.66 -2.42 -25.26
C ARG A 18 -2.06 -2.61 -25.80
N LEU A 19 -3.05 -2.80 -24.93
CA LEU A 19 -4.42 -3.17 -25.30
C LEU A 19 -5.42 -2.03 -25.08
N GLY A 20 -4.99 -0.93 -24.46
CA GLY A 20 -5.85 0.21 -24.13
C GLY A 20 -6.76 -0.04 -22.92
N TYR A 21 -7.41 1.03 -22.47
CA TYR A 21 -8.20 1.03 -21.23
C TYR A 21 -9.39 0.07 -21.30
N ARG A 22 -10.17 0.07 -22.39
CA ARG A 22 -11.39 -0.75 -22.52
C ARG A 22 -11.13 -2.24 -22.29
N VAL A 23 -10.10 -2.78 -22.94
CA VAL A 23 -9.73 -4.20 -22.81
C VAL A 23 -9.19 -4.49 -21.42
N SER A 24 -8.38 -3.59 -20.85
CA SER A 24 -7.86 -3.75 -19.48
C SER A 24 -8.96 -3.77 -18.43
N PHE A 25 -9.98 -2.92 -18.56
CA PHE A 25 -11.16 -2.93 -17.69
C PHE A 25 -11.99 -4.20 -17.83
N ALA A 26 -12.14 -4.73 -19.06
CA ALA A 26 -12.83 -6.00 -19.27
C ALA A 26 -12.10 -7.18 -18.59
N ILE A 27 -10.76 -7.21 -18.67
CA ILE A 27 -9.94 -8.22 -17.97
C ILE A 27 -10.08 -8.08 -16.46
N LEU A 28 -10.01 -6.87 -15.91
CA LEU A 28 -10.21 -6.62 -14.48
C LEU A 28 -11.60 -7.06 -14.01
N ALA A 29 -12.65 -6.72 -14.76
CA ALA A 29 -14.02 -7.13 -14.44
C ALA A 29 -14.14 -8.67 -14.41
N LEU A 30 -13.49 -9.36 -15.34
CA LEU A 30 -13.48 -10.83 -15.38
C LEU A 30 -12.74 -11.43 -14.19
N ILE A 31 -11.59 -10.86 -13.81
CA ILE A 31 -10.83 -11.30 -12.61
C ILE A 31 -11.67 -11.12 -11.33
N ILE A 32 -12.35 -9.98 -11.19
CA ILE A 32 -13.21 -9.69 -10.03
C ILE A 32 -14.44 -10.61 -10.01
N GLY A 33 -15.06 -10.86 -11.17
CA GLY A 33 -16.19 -11.78 -11.29
C GLY A 33 -15.81 -13.21 -10.89
N LEU A 34 -14.66 -13.70 -11.38
CA LEU A 34 -14.15 -15.03 -11.02
C LEU A 34 -13.77 -15.13 -9.54
N SER A 35 -13.12 -14.10 -8.97
CA SER A 35 -12.77 -14.12 -7.55
C SER A 35 -13.99 -14.10 -6.64
N SER A 36 -15.05 -13.39 -7.03
CA SER A 36 -16.34 -13.38 -6.33
C SER A 36 -16.99 -14.78 -6.36
N LEU A 37 -17.02 -15.44 -7.52
CA LEU A 37 -17.53 -16.81 -7.63
C LEU A 37 -16.75 -17.78 -6.73
N ILE A 38 -15.42 -17.73 -6.78
CA ILE A 38 -14.57 -18.56 -5.91
C ILE A 38 -14.85 -18.26 -4.44
N SER A 39 -15.01 -16.98 -4.06
CA SER A 39 -15.30 -16.60 -2.68
C SER A 39 -16.60 -17.20 -2.15
N THR A 40 -17.62 -17.40 -2.99
CA THR A 40 -18.89 -18.05 -2.57
C THR A 40 -18.76 -19.54 -2.33
N THR A 41 -17.69 -20.18 -2.83
CA THR A 41 -17.42 -21.61 -2.61
C THR A 41 -16.63 -21.89 -1.35
N LEU A 42 -16.10 -20.86 -0.69
CA LEU A 42 -15.34 -21.00 0.55
C LEU A 42 -16.30 -21.16 1.74
N PRO A 43 -15.96 -22.06 2.70
CA PRO A 43 -16.79 -22.26 3.87
C PRO A 43 -16.84 -20.98 4.73
N GLU A 44 -18.01 -20.69 5.29
CA GLU A 44 -18.17 -19.60 6.25
C GLU A 44 -17.34 -19.91 7.50
N THR A 45 -16.37 -19.04 7.80
CA THR A 45 -15.42 -19.22 8.91
C THR A 45 -15.70 -18.28 10.08
N LEU A 46 -16.67 -17.37 9.94
CA LEU A 46 -17.15 -16.56 11.04
C LEU A 46 -18.01 -17.45 11.93
N GLY A 47 -17.44 -17.88 13.06
CA GLY A 47 -18.20 -18.55 14.12
C GLY A 47 -19.37 -17.68 14.55
N GLU A 48 -20.49 -18.34 14.90
CA GLU A 48 -21.76 -17.81 15.41
C GLU A 48 -21.86 -16.28 15.43
N ARG A 49 -22.79 -15.72 14.63
CA ARG A 49 -23.28 -14.33 14.76
C ARG A 49 -23.17 -13.93 16.23
N SER A 50 -22.30 -12.97 16.55
CA SER A 50 -22.10 -12.50 17.92
C SER A 50 -23.41 -11.87 18.41
N SER A 51 -24.30 -12.75 18.85
CA SER A 51 -25.37 -12.47 19.76
C SER A 51 -24.70 -12.01 21.04
N GLU A 52 -25.26 -10.96 21.62
CA GLU A 52 -24.99 -10.46 22.95
C GLU A 52 -23.86 -9.43 23.11
N LYS A 53 -24.33 -8.28 23.63
CA LYS A 53 -23.62 -7.13 24.16
C LYS A 53 -23.02 -6.24 23.07
N GLY A 54 -23.79 -5.20 22.74
CA GLY A 54 -23.24 -3.93 22.26
C GLY A 54 -22.24 -3.40 23.28
N VAL A 55 -21.04 -3.97 23.26
CA VAL A 55 -19.87 -3.39 23.88
C VAL A 55 -19.72 -2.04 23.22
N ASN A 56 -19.72 -0.98 24.02
CA ASN A 56 -19.57 0.38 23.55
C ASN A 56 -18.14 0.54 23.02
N SER A 57 -17.89 0.01 21.81
CA SER A 57 -16.57 -0.24 21.22
C SER A 57 -15.76 1.05 21.17
N TRP A 58 -16.43 2.18 20.95
CA TRP A 58 -15.88 3.52 21.03
C TRP A 58 -15.30 3.89 22.40
N ARG A 59 -15.93 3.48 23.49
CA ARG A 59 -15.44 3.75 24.86
C ARG A 59 -14.17 2.96 25.16
N LEU A 60 -14.13 1.68 24.76
CA LEU A 60 -12.94 0.84 24.90
C LEU A 60 -11.80 1.29 23.96
N LEU A 61 -12.13 1.74 22.75
CA LEU A 61 -11.15 2.31 21.81
C LEU A 61 -10.50 3.59 22.38
N GLY A 62 -11.23 4.32 23.22
CA GLY A 62 -10.75 5.53 23.91
C GLY A 62 -9.46 5.32 24.72
N GLU A 63 -9.24 4.13 25.27
CA GLU A 63 -8.03 3.78 26.01
C GLU A 63 -6.81 3.57 25.10
N PHE A 64 -7.05 3.20 23.83
CA PHE A 64 -6.02 2.94 22.82
C PHE A 64 -5.93 4.05 21.76
N LYS A 65 -6.66 5.15 21.95
CA LYS A 65 -6.86 6.21 20.96
C LYS A 65 -5.57 6.74 20.36
N TYR A 66 -4.49 6.82 21.14
CA TYR A 66 -3.21 7.35 20.66
C TYR A 66 -2.56 6.44 19.62
N ASN A 67 -2.49 5.13 19.88
CA ASN A 67 -1.91 4.16 18.95
C ASN A 67 -2.77 4.03 17.70
N VAL A 68 -4.09 3.92 17.87
CA VAL A 68 -5.04 3.84 16.76
C VAL A 68 -4.94 5.10 15.89
N PHE A 69 -5.01 6.29 16.48
CA PHE A 69 -4.90 7.55 15.76
C PHE A 69 -3.55 7.69 15.04
N THR A 70 -2.45 7.29 15.67
CA THR A 70 -1.13 7.29 15.03
C THR A 70 -1.09 6.35 13.82
N GLY A 71 -1.64 5.15 13.97
CA GLY A 71 -1.75 4.18 12.88
C GLY A 71 -2.63 4.68 11.73
N LEU A 72 -3.80 5.25 12.04
CA LEU A 72 -4.71 5.86 11.06
C LEU A 72 -4.06 7.04 10.34
N TRP A 73 -3.33 7.88 11.07
CA TRP A 73 -2.58 8.99 10.48
C TRP A 73 -1.54 8.47 9.49
N LEU A 74 -0.76 7.46 9.87
CA LEU A 74 0.22 6.84 8.97
C LEU A 74 -0.46 6.24 7.73
N ILE A 75 -1.60 5.56 7.87
CA ILE A 75 -2.38 5.03 6.74
C ILE A 75 -2.84 6.16 5.84
N PHE A 76 -3.45 7.21 6.40
CA PHE A 76 -3.96 8.35 5.64
C PHE A 76 -2.87 8.99 4.78
N PHE A 77 -1.72 9.34 5.37
CA PHE A 77 -0.61 9.94 4.62
C PHE A 77 0.02 8.98 3.62
N LEU A 78 0.08 7.69 3.95
CA LEU A 78 0.58 6.68 3.03
C LEU A 78 -0.31 6.56 1.78
N TYR A 79 -1.63 6.49 1.97
CA TYR A 79 -2.58 6.41 0.85
C TYR A 79 -2.63 7.72 0.07
N LEU A 80 -2.50 8.86 0.73
CA LEU A 80 -2.36 10.16 0.05
C LEU A 80 -1.11 10.17 -0.85
N ALA A 81 0.04 9.74 -0.33
CA ALA A 81 1.28 9.65 -1.09
C ALA A 81 1.15 8.67 -2.27
N LEU A 82 0.59 7.48 -2.04
CA LEU A 82 0.31 6.50 -3.09
C LEU A 82 -0.61 7.07 -4.17
N GLY A 83 -1.69 7.77 -3.79
CA GLY A 83 -2.60 8.42 -4.73
C GLY A 83 -1.90 9.46 -5.59
N ILE A 84 -1.08 10.33 -4.98
CA ILE A 84 -0.29 11.34 -5.69
C ILE A 84 0.68 10.68 -6.67
N MET A 85 1.39 9.62 -6.26
CA MET A 85 2.34 8.96 -7.15
C MET A 85 1.66 8.18 -8.28
N VAL A 86 0.63 7.39 -7.98
CA VAL A 86 -0.07 6.57 -8.98
C VAL A 86 -0.77 7.46 -10.01
N GLY A 87 -1.42 8.55 -9.58
CA GLY A 87 -2.10 9.48 -10.49
C GLY A 87 -1.18 10.52 -11.16
N GLY A 88 -0.12 10.94 -10.47
CA GLY A 88 0.72 12.05 -10.88
C GLY A 88 1.96 11.67 -11.69
N LEU A 89 2.56 10.50 -11.44
CA LEU A 89 3.89 10.18 -11.96
C LEU A 89 3.93 10.03 -13.49
N ALA A 90 2.95 9.33 -14.07
CA ALA A 90 2.87 9.19 -15.53
C ALA A 90 2.64 10.57 -16.18
N SER A 91 1.78 11.39 -15.59
CA SER A 91 1.47 12.73 -16.09
C SER A 91 2.67 13.69 -15.99
N SER A 92 3.46 13.61 -14.91
CA SER A 92 4.66 14.44 -14.73
C SER A 92 5.76 14.05 -15.72
N LEU A 93 5.97 12.75 -15.94
CA LEU A 93 6.95 12.26 -16.92
C LEU A 93 6.68 12.76 -18.34
N VAL A 94 5.41 12.85 -18.73
CA VAL A 94 4.99 13.41 -20.03
C VAL A 94 5.12 14.92 -20.06
N LYS A 95 4.65 15.63 -19.02
CA LYS A 95 4.71 17.10 -18.95
C LYS A 95 6.13 17.66 -18.92
N GLU A 96 7.07 16.92 -18.34
CA GLU A 96 8.48 17.29 -18.32
C GLU A 96 9.22 16.87 -19.60
N GLU A 97 8.51 16.38 -20.62
CA GLU A 97 9.05 15.93 -21.92
C GLU A 97 10.13 14.85 -21.79
N LEU A 98 10.15 14.12 -20.66
CA LEU A 98 11.14 13.08 -20.38
C LEU A 98 10.84 11.79 -21.15
N VAL A 99 9.56 11.51 -21.43
CA VAL A 99 9.10 10.30 -22.11
C VAL A 99 7.73 10.51 -22.74
N ASP A 100 7.43 9.74 -23.80
CA ASP A 100 6.10 9.69 -24.40
C ASP A 100 5.08 9.05 -23.45
N GLU A 101 3.79 9.33 -23.69
CA GLU A 101 2.70 8.87 -22.81
C GLU A 101 2.66 7.35 -22.64
N ARG A 102 3.02 6.59 -23.67
CA ARG A 102 3.05 5.14 -23.61
C ARG A 102 4.19 4.63 -22.72
N SER A 103 5.39 5.18 -22.88
CA SER A 103 6.53 4.82 -22.03
C SER A 103 6.36 5.31 -20.60
N ALA A 104 5.77 6.49 -20.38
CA ALA A 104 5.50 7.01 -19.03
C ALA A 104 4.57 6.08 -18.24
N ARG A 105 3.50 5.55 -18.86
CA ARG A 105 2.62 4.55 -18.25
C ARG A 105 3.36 3.24 -17.95
N MET A 106 4.21 2.78 -18.87
CA MET A 106 5.01 1.57 -18.68
C MET A 106 6.02 1.72 -17.54
N ILE A 107 6.78 2.82 -17.51
CA ILE A 107 7.78 3.12 -16.46
C ILE A 107 7.10 3.22 -15.10
N THR A 108 5.95 3.90 -15.03
CA THR A 108 5.15 3.99 -13.79
C THR A 108 4.73 2.61 -13.31
N GLY A 109 4.15 1.78 -14.18
CA GLY A 109 3.72 0.42 -13.83
C GLY A 109 4.87 -0.49 -13.39
N ILE A 110 5.99 -0.47 -14.11
CA ILE A 110 7.21 -1.23 -13.75
C ILE A 110 7.79 -0.72 -12.43
N GLY A 111 7.85 0.59 -12.24
CA GLY A 111 8.35 1.23 -11.02
C GLY A 111 7.55 0.82 -9.78
N PHE A 112 6.22 0.83 -9.86
CA PHE A 112 5.35 0.33 -8.79
C PHE A 112 5.46 -1.18 -8.59
N GLY A 113 5.62 -1.94 -9.68
CA GLY A 113 5.92 -3.36 -9.61
C GLY A 113 7.22 -3.64 -8.83
N LEU A 114 8.30 -2.94 -9.18
CA LEU A 114 9.59 -3.02 -8.50
C LEU A 114 9.47 -2.61 -7.03
N SER A 115 8.83 -1.48 -6.75
CA SER A 115 8.56 -0.99 -5.40
C SER A 115 7.85 -2.05 -4.55
N SER A 116 6.86 -2.75 -5.12
CA SER A 116 6.12 -3.82 -4.44
C SER A 116 6.97 -5.07 -4.20
N ILE A 117 7.87 -5.43 -5.13
CA ILE A 117 8.84 -6.53 -4.93
C ILE A 117 9.79 -6.18 -3.79
N VAL A 118 10.35 -4.97 -3.81
CA VAL A 118 11.24 -4.49 -2.74
C VAL A 118 10.50 -4.49 -1.40
N ALA A 119 9.27 -3.97 -1.36
CA ALA A 119 8.43 -3.99 -0.17
C ALA A 119 8.19 -5.42 0.34
N SER A 120 7.95 -6.39 -0.55
CA SER A 120 7.77 -7.81 -0.21
C SER A 120 8.94 -8.37 0.59
N VAL A 121 10.17 -8.09 0.14
CA VAL A 121 11.40 -8.52 0.82
C VAL A 121 11.55 -7.80 2.16
N PHE A 122 11.31 -6.49 2.18
CA PHE A 122 11.49 -5.68 3.37
C PHE A 122 10.41 -5.85 4.44
N PHE A 123 9.24 -6.42 4.12
CA PHE A 123 8.26 -6.81 5.15
C PHE A 123 8.87 -7.77 6.18
N PHE A 124 9.71 -8.72 5.76
CA PHE A 124 10.40 -9.63 6.68
C PHE A 124 11.43 -8.91 7.56
N ILE A 125 12.16 -7.96 6.98
CA ILE A 125 13.19 -7.19 7.67
C ILE A 125 12.53 -6.26 8.69
N HIS A 126 11.55 -5.48 8.27
CA HIS A 126 10.79 -4.59 9.15
C HIS A 126 10.00 -5.36 10.20
N GLY A 127 9.46 -6.54 9.89
CA GLY A 127 8.84 -7.42 10.88
C GLY A 127 9.80 -7.79 12.01
N LYS A 128 11.03 -8.20 11.68
CA LYS A 128 12.09 -8.45 12.69
C LYS A 128 12.49 -7.19 13.45
N MET A 129 12.55 -6.04 12.78
CA MET A 129 12.88 -4.77 13.43
C MET A 129 11.79 -4.32 14.40
N MET A 130 10.51 -4.54 14.09
CA MET A 130 9.41 -4.18 14.99
C MET A 130 9.41 -4.97 16.28
N LEU A 131 9.79 -6.25 16.24
CA LEU A 131 9.97 -7.05 17.45
C LEU A 131 11.07 -6.51 18.38
N LYS A 132 12.07 -5.81 17.83
CA LYS A 132 13.21 -5.27 18.61
C LYS A 132 13.05 -3.81 19.02
N ALA A 133 12.52 -2.97 18.12
CA ALA A 133 12.50 -1.51 18.26
C ALA A 133 11.09 -0.94 18.48
N GLY A 134 10.05 -1.72 18.24
CA GLY A 134 8.65 -1.30 18.27
C GLY A 134 8.17 -0.63 16.96
N PRO A 135 6.84 -0.55 16.75
CA PRO A 135 6.25 -0.06 15.50
C PRO A 135 6.53 1.43 15.25
N GLN A 136 6.54 2.25 16.31
CA GLN A 136 6.75 3.70 16.20
C GLN A 136 8.14 4.06 15.65
N LYS A 137 9.20 3.39 16.12
CA LYS A 137 10.57 3.63 15.64
C LYS A 137 10.73 3.19 14.19
N VAL A 138 10.15 2.05 13.83
CA VAL A 138 10.18 1.59 12.44
C VAL A 138 9.43 2.55 11.52
N ALA A 139 8.24 3.04 11.94
CA ALA A 139 7.53 4.07 11.20
C ALA A 139 8.38 5.34 11.01
N ALA A 140 9.06 5.81 12.06
CA ALA A 140 9.94 6.99 11.95
C ALA A 140 11.08 6.78 10.95
N TYR A 141 11.79 5.65 11.01
CA TYR A 141 12.85 5.34 10.05
C TYR A 141 12.33 5.22 8.62
N SER A 142 11.20 4.56 8.43
CA SER A 142 10.57 4.44 7.11
C SER A 142 10.11 5.80 6.57
N SER A 143 9.57 6.68 7.42
CA SER A 143 9.26 8.07 7.05
C SER A 143 10.51 8.81 6.58
N ILE A 144 11.63 8.72 7.31
CA ILE A 144 12.90 9.36 6.93
C ILE A 144 13.42 8.84 5.58
N ILE A 145 13.34 7.52 5.36
CA ILE A 145 13.74 6.90 4.09
C ILE A 145 12.86 7.42 2.95
N SER A 146 11.53 7.44 3.12
CA SER A 146 10.62 7.95 2.10
C SER A 146 10.87 9.41 1.78
N PHE A 147 11.06 10.26 2.81
CA PHE A 147 11.34 11.67 2.64
C PHE A 147 12.63 11.90 1.86
N SER A 148 13.70 11.20 2.25
CA SER A 148 15.01 11.30 1.59
C SER A 148 14.96 10.83 0.13
N ALA A 149 14.22 9.74 -0.13
CA ALA A 149 14.03 9.22 -1.49
C ALA A 149 13.29 10.22 -2.38
N PHE A 150 12.18 10.81 -1.90
CA PHE A 150 11.45 11.81 -2.68
C PHE A 150 12.24 13.10 -2.87
N LEU A 151 12.99 13.54 -1.87
CA LEU A 151 13.83 14.72 -1.98
C LEU A 151 14.91 14.54 -3.05
N LEU A 152 15.51 13.35 -3.13
CA LEU A 152 16.42 13.00 -4.21
C LEU A 152 15.74 13.01 -5.60
N GLY A 153 14.51 12.49 -5.69
CA GLY A 153 13.72 12.48 -6.93
C GLY A 153 13.32 13.87 -7.42
N ILE A 154 13.15 14.83 -6.51
CA ILE A 154 12.90 16.24 -6.84
C ILE A 154 14.17 16.89 -7.42
N VAL A 155 15.33 16.60 -6.82
CA VAL A 155 16.61 17.21 -7.20
C VAL A 155 17.14 16.65 -8.52
N VAL A 156 17.00 15.35 -8.75
CA VAL A 156 17.54 14.68 -9.94
C VAL A 156 16.42 14.07 -10.78
N ARG A 157 16.05 14.78 -11.85
CA ARG A 157 14.92 14.42 -12.73
C ARG A 157 15.35 13.54 -13.90
N THR A 158 15.91 12.37 -13.60
CA THR A 158 16.18 11.35 -14.63
C THR A 158 15.30 10.12 -14.41
N PRO A 159 14.87 9.41 -15.47
CA PRO A 159 14.04 8.22 -15.33
C PRO A 159 14.67 7.13 -14.44
N GLY A 160 15.99 6.96 -14.51
CA GLY A 160 16.72 6.01 -13.67
C GLY A 160 16.69 6.36 -12.19
N VAL A 161 16.83 7.64 -11.84
CA VAL A 161 16.70 8.08 -10.45
C VAL A 161 15.26 7.93 -9.98
N GLN A 162 14.26 8.27 -10.79
CA GLN A 162 12.85 8.06 -10.41
C GLN A 162 12.56 6.59 -10.08
N LEU A 163 13.05 5.64 -10.89
CA LEU A 163 12.94 4.21 -10.56
C LEU A 163 13.66 3.84 -9.26
N GLY A 164 14.86 4.37 -9.02
CA GLY A 164 15.58 4.19 -7.76
C GLY A 164 14.81 4.72 -6.55
N THR A 165 14.20 5.91 -6.67
CA THR A 165 13.37 6.50 -5.61
C THR A 165 12.11 5.69 -5.34
N LEU A 166 11.49 5.08 -6.36
CA LEU A 166 10.36 4.16 -6.17
C LEU A 166 10.78 2.85 -5.48
N GLY A 167 11.98 2.36 -5.76
CA GLY A 167 12.57 1.23 -5.05
C GLY A 167 12.77 1.53 -3.56
N ALA A 168 13.38 2.69 -3.25
CA ALA A 168 13.55 3.17 -1.88
C ALA A 168 12.21 3.45 -1.19
N PHE A 169 11.23 3.98 -1.92
CA PHE A 169 9.85 4.12 -1.44
C PHE A 169 9.25 2.75 -1.12
N GLY A 170 9.55 1.69 -1.87
CA GLY A 170 9.13 0.32 -1.56
C GLY A 170 9.64 -0.18 -0.21
N ILE A 171 10.88 0.16 0.14
CA ILE A 171 11.45 -0.09 1.47
C ILE A 171 10.59 0.62 2.52
N ALA A 172 10.41 1.93 2.39
CA ALA A 172 9.63 2.72 3.34
C ALA A 172 8.17 2.26 3.45
N LEU A 173 7.53 1.97 2.32
CA LEU A 173 6.16 1.47 2.21
C LEU A 173 5.95 0.23 3.08
N SER A 174 6.86 -0.73 3.02
CA SER A 174 6.73 -1.95 3.83
C SER A 174 6.76 -1.68 5.34
N GLY A 175 7.63 -0.78 5.80
CA GLY A 175 7.73 -0.43 7.21
C GLY A 175 6.55 0.40 7.69
N LEU A 176 6.10 1.37 6.89
CA LEU A 176 4.92 2.20 7.19
C LEU A 176 3.63 1.37 7.21
N MET A 177 3.41 0.49 6.22
CA MET A 177 2.25 -0.42 6.20
C MET A 177 2.26 -1.35 7.42
N LEU A 178 3.39 -1.98 7.73
CA LEU A 178 3.43 -2.96 8.80
C LEU A 178 3.28 -2.26 10.17
N ALA A 179 3.84 -1.06 10.34
CA ALA A 179 3.78 -0.32 11.60
C ALA A 179 2.37 0.19 11.86
N SER A 180 1.75 0.78 10.83
CA SER A 180 0.38 1.26 10.92
C SER A 180 -0.61 0.11 11.17
N THR A 181 -0.46 -1.01 10.46
CA THR A 181 -1.30 -2.19 10.67
C THR A 181 -1.19 -2.70 12.11
N LEU A 182 0.03 -2.81 12.65
CA LEU A 182 0.21 -3.22 14.04
C LEU A 182 -0.42 -2.21 15.02
N LEU A 183 -0.17 -0.91 14.84
CA LEU A 183 -0.73 0.13 15.71
C LEU A 183 -2.27 0.13 15.75
N VAL A 184 -2.92 -0.19 14.64
CA VAL A 184 -4.39 -0.25 14.53
C VAL A 184 -4.95 -1.60 15.01
N THR A 185 -4.17 -2.68 14.94
CA THR A 185 -4.62 -4.04 15.32
C THR A 185 -4.23 -4.46 16.74
N GLU A 186 -3.28 -3.77 17.37
CA GLU A 186 -2.83 -3.95 18.75
C GLU A 186 -3.83 -3.33 19.74
N VAL A 187 -5.07 -3.77 19.61
CA VAL A 187 -6.23 -3.43 20.45
C VAL A 187 -6.97 -4.72 20.84
N PRO A 188 -7.82 -4.69 21.88
CA PRO A 188 -8.63 -5.84 22.27
C PRO A 188 -9.45 -6.40 21.09
N LYS A 189 -9.66 -7.72 21.07
CA LYS A 189 -10.30 -8.41 19.93
C LYS A 189 -11.70 -7.87 19.65
N GLU A 190 -12.38 -7.40 20.68
CA GLU A 190 -13.75 -6.86 20.68
C GLU A 190 -13.87 -5.55 19.91
N VAL A 191 -12.79 -4.76 19.82
CA VAL A 191 -12.77 -3.45 19.13
C VAL A 191 -11.86 -3.40 17.91
N ARG A 192 -11.11 -4.48 17.65
CA ARG A 192 -10.18 -4.58 16.52
C ARG A 192 -10.86 -4.36 15.18
N GLY A 193 -12.06 -4.89 14.99
CA GLY A 193 -12.85 -4.66 13.77
C GLY A 193 -13.18 -3.17 13.57
N THR A 194 -13.59 -2.47 14.64
CA THR A 194 -13.86 -1.02 14.59
C THR A 194 -12.58 -0.23 14.33
N SER A 195 -11.47 -0.57 15.00
CA SER A 195 -10.17 0.09 14.80
C SER A 195 -9.68 -0.01 13.35
N VAL A 196 -9.78 -1.20 12.75
CA VAL A 196 -9.37 -1.46 11.35
C VAL A 196 -10.33 -0.82 10.34
N GLY A 197 -11.60 -0.66 10.69
CA GLY A 197 -12.61 -0.05 9.82
C GLY A 197 -12.60 1.48 9.81
N LEU A 198 -11.89 2.12 10.75
CA LEU A 198 -11.66 3.58 10.78
C LEU A 198 -10.57 3.98 9.77
#